data_AF-A0A2R6M9R1-F1
#
_entry.id   AF-A0A2R6M9R1-F1
#
_cell.length_a   1.000
_cell.length_b   1.000
_cell.length_c   1.000
_cell.angle_alpha   90.00
_cell.angle_beta   90.00
_cell.angle_gamma   90.00
#
_symmetry.space_group_name_H-M   'P 1'
#
loop_
_entity.id
_entity.type
_entity.pdbx_description
1 polymer ?
#
loop_
_entity_poly.entity_id
_entity_poly.type
_entity_poly.pdbx_seq_one_letter_code
_entity_poly.pdbx_strand_id
1 'polypeptide(L)'
;MSRSALVGNVTAMLEDAGFTVSDRCAIRPKSFDVAARRGRDLLLLKILANVDAFDDTTGLEMRRLGDYLDATPIVVGLRTRDEDLEPGVVYFRHGVPVLSPDTAMELFVEGMTPLVYAAPGGLYVNIDGDVLHDEREKRDWSLGQLANELGVSRRTVSKYEDGMNASVEVALELEDMFEGDLTSPVDVLDGAEEVREGDPTPEDPDPESNDERIVTVLTRAGFEVHP
;
A
#
# COMPACT_ATOMS: atom_id res chain seq x y z
N MET A 1 -10.80 22.82 -6.09
CA MET A 1 -11.46 22.84 -4.77
C MET A 1 -10.66 23.72 -3.81
N SER A 2 -11.30 24.50 -2.92
CA SER A 2 -10.56 25.25 -1.89
C SER A 2 -10.11 24.32 -0.77
N ARG A 3 -9.02 24.68 -0.07
CA ARG A 3 -8.56 23.91 1.11
C ARG A 3 -9.64 23.80 2.19
N SER A 4 -10.40 24.88 2.42
CA SER A 4 -11.46 24.87 3.43
C SER A 4 -12.61 23.92 3.08
N ALA A 5 -12.95 23.80 1.79
CA ALA A 5 -13.94 22.85 1.30
C ALA A 5 -13.43 21.41 1.41
N LEU A 6 -12.19 21.13 1.02
CA LEU A 6 -11.61 19.79 1.15
C LEU A 6 -11.62 19.31 2.61
N VAL A 7 -11.16 20.14 3.54
CA VAL A 7 -11.21 19.83 4.97
C VAL A 7 -12.64 19.60 5.44
N GLY A 8 -13.59 20.44 4.98
CA GLY A 8 -15.01 20.28 5.35
C GLY A 8 -15.60 18.95 4.85
N ASN A 9 -15.31 18.56 3.62
CA ASN A 9 -15.80 17.32 3.03
C ASN A 9 -15.22 16.09 3.73
N VAL A 10 -13.91 16.08 4.01
CA VAL A 10 -13.27 14.98 4.76
C VAL A 10 -13.81 14.89 6.19
N THR A 11 -14.04 16.02 6.85
CA THR A 11 -14.67 16.05 8.18
C THR A 11 -16.08 15.44 8.14
N ALA A 12 -16.92 15.85 7.18
CA ALA A 12 -18.27 15.32 7.05
C ALA A 12 -18.27 13.80 6.76
N MET A 13 -17.37 13.34 5.89
CA MET A 13 -17.21 11.91 5.61
C MET A 13 -16.85 11.11 6.88
N LEU A 14 -15.93 11.63 7.71
CA LEU A 14 -15.56 10.97 8.96
C LEU A 14 -16.73 10.96 9.96
N GLU A 15 -17.51 12.03 10.02
CA GLU A 15 -18.73 12.07 10.85
C GLU A 15 -19.77 11.05 10.38
N ASP A 16 -19.98 10.91 9.06
CA ASP A 16 -20.85 9.89 8.46
C ASP A 16 -20.34 8.46 8.74
N ALA A 17 -19.02 8.27 8.79
CA ALA A 17 -18.35 7.03 9.22
C ALA A 17 -18.45 6.76 10.75
N GLY A 18 -19.13 7.63 11.51
CA GLY A 18 -19.35 7.49 12.95
C GLY A 18 -18.20 7.98 13.82
N PHE A 19 -17.23 8.73 13.28
CA PHE A 19 -16.22 9.40 14.09
C PHE A 19 -16.77 10.66 14.74
N THR A 20 -16.34 10.92 15.97
CA THR A 20 -16.39 12.26 16.56
C THR A 20 -15.14 13.02 16.13
N VAL A 21 -15.32 14.10 15.36
CA VAL A 21 -14.21 14.89 14.82
C VAL A 21 -13.98 16.14 15.67
N SER A 22 -12.70 16.48 15.93
CA SER A 22 -12.32 17.67 16.68
C SER A 22 -12.57 18.94 15.88
N ASP A 23 -12.60 20.08 16.58
CA ASP A 23 -12.38 21.37 15.92
C ASP A 23 -11.06 21.36 15.14
N ARG A 24 -10.98 22.22 14.11
CA ARG A 24 -9.75 22.38 13.33
C ARG A 24 -8.63 22.84 14.25
N CYS A 25 -7.53 22.09 14.27
CA CYS A 25 -6.36 22.46 15.06
C CYS A 25 -5.83 23.83 14.58
N ALA A 26 -5.78 24.80 15.48
CA ALA A 26 -5.35 26.17 15.20
C ALA A 26 -3.95 26.49 15.77
N ILE A 27 -3.35 25.54 16.48
CA ILE A 27 -2.05 25.71 17.15
C ILE A 27 -0.94 25.59 16.10
N ARG A 28 0.05 26.49 16.19
CA ARG A 28 1.22 26.52 15.30
C ARG A 28 2.50 26.17 16.08
N PRO A 29 3.43 25.39 15.50
CA PRO A 29 3.33 24.72 14.19
C PRO A 29 2.26 23.61 14.19
N LYS A 30 1.65 23.38 13.02
CA LYS A 30 0.47 22.54 12.86
C LYS A 30 0.82 21.20 12.22
N SER A 31 0.92 20.14 13.02
CA SER A 31 1.22 18.79 12.52
C SER A 31 0.06 18.18 11.74
N PHE A 32 -1.16 18.18 12.31
CA PHE A 32 -2.38 17.63 11.72
C PHE A 32 -3.52 18.66 11.66
N ASP A 33 -4.53 18.42 10.82
CA ASP A 33 -5.70 19.28 10.62
C ASP A 33 -6.83 19.09 11.61
N VAL A 34 -7.23 17.84 11.83
CA VAL A 34 -8.28 17.41 12.74
C VAL A 34 -7.88 16.10 13.39
N ALA A 35 -8.37 15.84 14.60
CA ALA A 35 -8.36 14.51 15.18
C ALA A 35 -9.75 13.91 15.06
N ALA A 36 -9.86 12.60 14.85
CA ALA A 36 -11.14 11.91 14.74
C ALA A 36 -11.12 10.65 15.61
N ARG A 37 -12.18 10.42 16.40
CA ARG A 37 -12.27 9.24 17.29
C ARG A 37 -13.52 8.42 17.03
N ARG A 38 -13.35 7.10 16.89
CA ARG A 38 -14.45 6.12 16.82
C ARG A 38 -14.09 4.92 17.69
N GLY A 39 -14.70 4.83 18.88
CA GLY A 39 -14.33 3.80 19.85
C GLY A 39 -12.86 3.93 20.28
N ARG A 40 -12.05 2.90 20.00
CA ARG A 40 -10.61 2.88 20.30
C ARG A 40 -9.79 3.63 19.25
N ASP A 41 -10.24 3.63 18.00
CA ASP A 41 -9.57 4.25 16.88
C ASP A 41 -9.47 5.77 17.11
N LEU A 42 -8.23 6.27 17.14
CA LEU A 42 -7.92 7.69 17.14
C LEU A 42 -7.09 8.01 15.91
N LEU A 43 -7.59 8.89 15.04
CA LEU A 43 -6.90 9.32 13.84
C LEU A 43 -6.36 10.74 14.01
N LEU A 44 -5.14 10.98 13.56
CA LEU A 44 -4.56 12.32 13.39
C LEU A 44 -4.48 12.62 11.89
N LEU A 45 -5.43 13.40 11.36
CA LEU A 45 -5.54 13.61 9.92
C LEU A 45 -4.89 14.92 9.47
N LYS A 46 -3.97 14.84 8.52
CA LYS A 46 -3.46 15.97 7.75
C LYS A 46 -4.16 16.01 6.39
N ILE A 47 -4.69 17.18 6.00
CA ILE A 47 -5.50 17.28 4.77
C ILE A 47 -4.86 18.29 3.81
N LEU A 48 -4.46 17.80 2.63
CA LEU A 48 -3.68 18.56 1.66
C LEU A 48 -4.23 18.39 0.24
N ALA A 49 -4.35 19.48 -0.51
CA ALA A 49 -4.68 19.36 -1.94
C ALA A 49 -3.51 18.75 -2.72
N ASN A 50 -2.27 19.11 -2.39
CA ASN A 50 -1.06 18.50 -2.95
C ASN A 50 -0.26 17.86 -1.81
N VAL A 51 -0.04 16.55 -1.88
CA VAL A 51 0.65 15.79 -0.84
C VAL A 51 2.16 15.99 -0.81
N ASP A 52 2.76 16.58 -1.87
CA ASP A 52 4.16 17.04 -1.86
C ASP A 52 4.42 18.20 -0.90
N ALA A 53 3.37 18.83 -0.37
CA ALA A 53 3.50 19.82 0.69
C ALA A 53 3.61 19.19 2.09
N PHE A 54 3.48 17.86 2.20
CA PHE A 54 3.77 17.14 3.43
C PHE A 54 5.28 16.94 3.52
N ASP A 55 5.91 17.44 4.58
CA ASP A 55 7.36 17.42 4.76
C ASP A 55 7.80 16.42 5.85
N ASP A 56 9.09 16.04 5.80
CA ASP A 56 9.70 15.07 6.73
C ASP A 56 9.50 15.46 8.21
N THR A 57 9.58 16.76 8.51
CA THR A 57 9.45 17.27 9.88
C THR A 57 8.03 17.05 10.39
N THR A 58 7.03 17.39 9.59
CA THR A 58 5.62 17.18 9.90
C THR A 58 5.30 15.69 10.01
N GLY A 59 5.82 14.86 9.11
CA GLY A 59 5.66 13.41 9.14
C GLY A 59 6.24 12.78 10.41
N LEU A 60 7.47 13.14 10.78
CA LEU A 60 8.11 12.67 12.01
C LEU A 60 7.30 13.07 13.26
N GLU A 61 6.85 14.33 13.34
CA GLU A 61 6.05 14.80 14.48
C GLU A 61 4.68 14.13 14.55
N MET A 62 4.02 13.89 13.41
CA MET A 62 2.75 13.14 13.39
C MET A 62 2.94 11.69 13.84
N ARG A 63 4.00 11.01 13.40
CA ARG A 63 4.31 9.66 13.88
C ARG A 63 4.55 9.63 15.39
N ARG A 64 5.40 10.52 15.91
CA ARG A 64 5.62 10.65 17.35
C ARG A 64 4.33 10.88 18.13
N LEU A 65 3.47 11.79 17.66
CA LEU A 65 2.18 12.03 18.28
C LEU A 65 1.27 10.79 18.21
N GLY A 66 1.31 10.06 17.10
CA GLY A 66 0.64 8.78 16.95
C GLY A 66 1.05 7.79 18.04
N ASP A 67 2.36 7.57 18.17
CA ASP A 67 2.92 6.64 19.16
C ASP A 67 2.56 7.05 20.61
N TYR A 68 2.63 8.35 20.93
CA TYR A 68 2.31 8.85 22.28
C TYR A 68 0.82 8.79 22.63
N LEU A 69 -0.05 8.89 21.64
CA LEU A 69 -1.49 9.01 21.85
C LEU A 69 -2.26 7.73 21.49
N ASP A 70 -1.56 6.68 21.08
CA ASP A 70 -2.15 5.46 20.52
C ASP A 70 -3.10 5.84 19.37
N ALA A 71 -2.55 6.60 18.41
CA ALA A 71 -3.29 7.20 17.32
C ALA A 71 -2.64 6.93 15.97
N THR A 72 -3.46 6.73 14.95
CA THR A 72 -3.01 6.51 13.57
C THR A 72 -2.82 7.86 12.85
N PRO A 73 -1.60 8.25 12.47
CA PRO A 73 -1.38 9.40 11.61
C PRO A 73 -1.77 9.06 10.17
N ILE A 74 -2.58 9.92 9.53
CA ILE A 74 -3.02 9.72 8.14
C ILE A 74 -2.96 11.05 7.39
N VAL A 75 -2.54 11.01 6.13
CA VAL A 75 -2.73 12.12 5.19
C VAL A 75 -3.89 11.79 4.25
N VAL A 76 -4.83 12.71 4.09
CA VAL A 76 -5.80 12.65 3.00
C VAL A 76 -5.48 13.76 2.01
N GLY A 77 -5.27 13.42 0.75
CA GLY A 77 -4.98 14.40 -0.28
C GLY A 77 -5.47 14.03 -1.67
N LEU A 78 -5.41 14.99 -2.60
CA LEU A 78 -6.00 14.81 -3.93
C LEU A 78 -4.99 14.31 -4.95
N ARG A 79 -3.74 14.80 -4.85
CA ARG A 79 -2.75 14.64 -5.91
C ARG A 79 -1.33 14.88 -5.43
N THR A 80 -0.39 14.44 -6.23
CA THR A 80 1.01 14.92 -6.23
C THR A 80 1.11 16.17 -7.13
N ARG A 81 2.34 16.60 -7.42
CA ARG A 81 2.62 17.60 -8.46
C ARG A 81 2.24 17.10 -9.85
N ASP A 82 2.44 15.82 -10.11
CA ASP A 82 2.46 15.26 -11.46
C ASP A 82 1.13 14.58 -11.82
N GLU A 83 0.45 14.00 -10.85
CA GLU A 83 -0.78 13.22 -11.07
C GLU A 83 -1.73 13.21 -9.86
N ASP A 84 -2.99 12.88 -10.11
CA ASP A 84 -3.98 12.64 -9.06
C ASP A 84 -3.70 11.31 -8.33
N LEU A 85 -4.04 11.21 -7.05
CA LEU A 85 -3.89 9.94 -6.32
C LEU A 85 -4.93 8.95 -6.82
N GLU A 86 -4.48 7.73 -7.13
CA GLU A 86 -5.36 6.66 -7.59
C GLU A 86 -6.28 6.17 -6.45
N PRO A 87 -7.60 6.06 -6.68
CA PRO A 87 -8.51 5.39 -5.75
C PRO A 87 -8.09 3.94 -5.49
N GLY A 88 -8.32 3.44 -4.28
CA GLY A 88 -7.91 2.09 -3.86
C GLY A 88 -6.42 1.89 -3.58
N VAL A 89 -5.56 2.87 -3.88
CA VAL A 89 -4.10 2.79 -3.65
C VAL A 89 -3.69 3.56 -2.39
N VAL A 90 -2.88 2.93 -1.54
CA VAL A 90 -2.21 3.58 -0.40
C VAL A 90 -0.84 4.09 -0.84
N TYR A 91 -0.59 5.37 -0.66
CA TYR A 91 0.74 5.96 -0.84
C TYR A 91 1.39 6.17 0.52
N PHE A 92 2.71 6.31 0.57
CA PHE A 92 3.42 6.64 1.80
C PHE A 92 4.28 7.87 1.63
N ARG A 93 4.24 8.76 2.62
CA ARG A 93 5.18 9.90 2.71
C ARG A 93 5.67 10.05 4.13
N HIS A 94 6.99 10.05 4.29
CA HIS A 94 7.64 10.24 5.58
C HIS A 94 7.16 9.23 6.64
N GLY A 95 6.86 8.00 6.19
CA GLY A 95 6.31 6.91 7.02
C GLY A 95 4.86 7.10 7.46
N VAL A 96 4.10 8.00 6.82
CA VAL A 96 2.66 8.21 7.08
C VAL A 96 1.86 7.77 5.86
N PRO A 97 0.81 6.94 6.02
CA PRO A 97 -0.07 6.56 4.92
C PRO A 97 -0.82 7.77 4.37
N VAL A 98 -0.96 7.79 3.05
CA VAL A 98 -1.56 8.85 2.26
C VAL A 98 -2.65 8.26 1.39
N LEU A 99 -3.88 8.73 1.59
CA LEU A 99 -5.07 8.24 0.91
C LEU A 99 -5.70 9.33 0.04
N SER A 100 -6.30 8.94 -1.08
CA SER A 100 -7.26 9.78 -1.76
C SER A 100 -8.55 9.92 -0.92
N PRO A 101 -9.40 10.94 -1.15
CA PRO A 101 -10.71 10.99 -0.48
C PRO A 101 -11.58 9.79 -0.79
N ASP A 102 -11.46 9.22 -1.99
CA ASP A 102 -12.22 8.05 -2.42
C ASP A 102 -11.76 6.81 -1.62
N THR A 103 -10.45 6.56 -1.55
CA THR A 103 -9.88 5.48 -0.72
C THR A 103 -10.23 5.65 0.77
N ALA A 104 -10.26 6.89 1.28
CA ALA A 104 -10.67 7.17 2.65
C ALA A 104 -12.18 6.89 2.87
N MET A 105 -13.02 7.17 1.87
CA MET A 105 -14.45 6.88 1.92
C MET A 105 -14.71 5.36 1.94
N GLU A 106 -14.07 4.62 1.03
CA GLU A 106 -14.08 3.15 0.99
C GLU A 106 -13.65 2.56 2.35
N LEU A 107 -12.52 3.03 2.90
CA LEU A 107 -11.99 2.53 4.17
C LEU A 107 -12.90 2.86 5.36
N PHE A 108 -13.29 4.11 5.54
CA PHE A 108 -13.93 4.54 6.78
C PHE A 108 -15.46 4.37 6.78
N VAL A 109 -16.10 4.58 5.63
CA VAL A 109 -17.56 4.53 5.48
C VAL A 109 -18.00 3.14 5.03
N GLU A 110 -17.37 2.61 3.98
CA GLU A 110 -17.77 1.32 3.40
C GLU A 110 -17.12 0.11 4.11
N GLY A 111 -16.05 0.36 4.88
CA GLY A 111 -15.31 -0.69 5.59
C GLY A 111 -14.45 -1.55 4.66
N MET A 112 -14.10 -1.04 3.49
CA MET A 112 -13.25 -1.73 2.51
C MET A 112 -11.79 -1.34 2.69
N THR A 113 -10.97 -2.29 3.10
CA THR A 113 -9.53 -2.08 3.28
C THR A 113 -8.80 -2.14 1.93
N PRO A 114 -7.90 -1.19 1.64
CA PRO A 114 -7.14 -1.22 0.39
C PRO A 114 -6.19 -2.41 0.35
N LEU A 115 -6.04 -3.02 -0.83
CA LEU A 115 -5.12 -4.13 -1.08
C LEU A 115 -3.79 -3.66 -1.70
N VAL A 116 -3.81 -2.49 -2.35
CA VAL A 116 -2.71 -2.00 -3.18
C VAL A 116 -2.01 -0.84 -2.48
N TYR A 117 -0.69 -0.81 -2.56
CA TYR A 117 0.12 0.34 -2.15
C TYR A 117 1.19 0.68 -3.19
N ALA A 118 1.58 1.96 -3.22
CA ALA A 118 2.61 2.47 -4.09
C ALA A 118 3.99 2.49 -3.38
N ALA A 119 5.01 1.98 -4.07
CA ALA A 119 6.40 2.03 -3.62
C ALA A 119 7.34 2.27 -4.82
N PRO A 120 8.66 2.49 -4.61
CA PRO A 120 9.58 2.60 -5.72
C PRO A 120 9.46 1.38 -6.67
N GLY A 121 9.36 1.64 -7.97
CA GLY A 121 9.20 0.60 -9.00
C GLY A 121 7.76 0.32 -9.43
N GLY A 122 6.74 0.70 -8.64
CA GLY A 122 5.34 0.56 -9.06
C GLY A 122 4.35 0.29 -7.93
N LEU A 123 3.30 -0.44 -8.28
CA LEU A 123 2.22 -0.84 -7.37
C LEU A 123 2.44 -2.27 -6.88
N TYR A 124 2.19 -2.46 -5.59
CA TYR A 124 2.42 -3.70 -4.88
C TYR A 124 1.21 -4.07 -4.03
N VAL A 125 1.14 -5.35 -3.68
CA VAL A 125 0.16 -5.92 -2.76
C VAL A 125 0.86 -6.83 -1.76
N ASN A 126 0.27 -6.99 -0.58
CA ASN A 126 0.76 -7.92 0.42
C ASN A 126 0.33 -9.34 0.01
N ILE A 127 1.24 -10.31 0.10
CA ILE A 127 0.92 -11.72 -0.12
C ILE A 127 0.67 -12.39 1.22
N ASP A 128 -0.41 -13.16 1.32
CA ASP A 128 -0.60 -14.08 2.43
C ASP A 128 0.34 -15.29 2.24
N GLY A 129 1.50 -15.20 2.86
CA GLY A 129 2.56 -16.19 2.73
C GLY A 129 2.16 -17.59 3.21
N ASP A 130 1.32 -17.66 4.26
CA ASP A 130 0.81 -18.92 4.80
C ASP A 130 -0.16 -19.56 3.79
N VAL A 131 -1.08 -18.79 3.20
CA VAL A 131 -2.01 -19.30 2.19
C VAL A 131 -1.25 -19.72 0.91
N LEU A 132 -0.26 -18.93 0.48
CA LEU A 132 0.57 -19.28 -0.68
C LEU A 132 1.33 -20.58 -0.45
N HIS A 133 1.93 -20.75 0.73
CA HIS A 133 2.63 -21.98 1.11
C HIS A 133 1.71 -23.19 1.05
N ASP A 134 0.52 -23.07 1.64
CA ASP A 134 -0.49 -24.13 1.67
C ASP A 134 -0.97 -24.51 0.26
N GLU A 135 -1.26 -23.53 -0.60
CA GLU A 135 -1.70 -23.78 -1.97
C GLU A 135 -0.61 -24.43 -2.83
N ARG A 136 0.66 -24.02 -2.63
CA ARG A 136 1.80 -24.67 -3.31
C ARG A 136 1.97 -26.12 -2.88
N GLU A 137 1.96 -26.39 -1.57
CA GLU A 137 2.13 -27.75 -1.02
C GLU A 137 0.96 -28.67 -1.41
N LYS A 138 -0.29 -28.17 -1.45
CA LYS A 138 -1.47 -28.94 -1.93
C LYS A 138 -1.32 -29.47 -3.36
N ARG A 139 -0.46 -28.84 -4.17
CA ARG A 139 -0.17 -29.26 -5.55
C ARG A 139 1.12 -30.07 -5.69
N ASP A 140 1.79 -30.41 -4.58
CA ASP A 140 3.11 -31.06 -4.54
C ASP A 140 4.20 -30.26 -5.30
N TRP A 141 4.07 -28.93 -5.36
CA TRP A 141 5.02 -28.08 -6.08
C TRP A 141 6.19 -27.69 -5.20
N SER A 142 7.41 -27.78 -5.74
CA SER A 142 8.58 -27.19 -5.06
C SER A 142 8.61 -25.66 -5.22
N LEU A 143 9.32 -24.95 -4.34
CA LEU A 143 9.61 -23.52 -4.51
C LEU A 143 10.18 -23.20 -5.90
N GLY A 144 11.05 -24.08 -6.43
CA GLY A 144 11.65 -23.89 -7.75
C GLY A 144 10.65 -24.08 -8.88
N GLN A 145 9.64 -24.92 -8.70
CA GLN A 145 8.58 -25.09 -9.69
C GLN A 145 7.71 -23.84 -9.79
N LEU A 146 7.23 -23.32 -8.64
CA LEU A 146 6.47 -22.07 -8.63
C LEU A 146 7.28 -20.89 -9.17
N ALA A 147 8.58 -20.84 -8.84
CA ALA A 147 9.49 -19.82 -9.36
C ALA A 147 9.57 -19.82 -10.90
N ASN A 148 9.64 -21.01 -11.50
CA ASN A 148 9.67 -21.16 -12.95
C ASN A 148 8.35 -20.71 -13.61
N GLU A 149 7.19 -21.03 -13.01
CA GLU A 149 5.90 -20.60 -13.54
C GLU A 149 5.78 -19.07 -13.53
N LEU A 150 6.16 -18.44 -12.41
CA LEU A 150 6.13 -16.98 -12.23
C LEU A 150 7.25 -16.23 -12.98
N GLY A 151 8.26 -16.94 -13.48
CA GLY A 151 9.44 -16.30 -14.08
C GLY A 151 10.26 -15.48 -13.08
N VAL A 152 10.33 -15.92 -11.82
CA VAL A 152 11.09 -15.27 -10.74
C VAL A 152 12.11 -16.23 -10.13
N SER A 153 12.98 -15.73 -9.25
CA SER A 153 13.93 -16.60 -8.56
C SER A 153 13.25 -17.48 -7.50
N ARG A 154 13.81 -18.66 -7.22
CA ARG A 154 13.39 -19.50 -6.07
C ARG A 154 13.42 -18.73 -4.75
N ARG A 155 14.38 -17.80 -4.60
CA ARG A 155 14.49 -16.95 -3.42
C ARG A 155 13.31 -15.98 -3.32
N THR A 156 12.83 -15.45 -4.43
CA THR A 156 11.67 -14.55 -4.50
C THR A 156 10.42 -15.26 -3.99
N VAL A 157 10.15 -16.47 -4.47
CA VAL A 157 9.02 -17.28 -3.97
C VAL A 157 9.13 -17.56 -2.47
N SER A 158 10.33 -17.89 -1.98
CA SER A 158 10.55 -18.07 -0.54
C SER A 158 10.19 -16.80 0.24
N LYS A 159 10.58 -15.61 -0.27
CA LYS A 159 10.24 -14.35 0.38
C LYS A 159 8.72 -14.11 0.38
N TYR A 160 8.01 -14.45 -0.69
CA TYR A 160 6.53 -14.33 -0.72
C TYR A 160 5.88 -15.21 0.35
N GLU A 161 6.33 -16.46 0.52
CA GLU A 161 5.87 -17.33 1.62
C GLU A 161 6.28 -16.81 3.01
N ASP A 162 7.37 -16.06 3.10
CA ASP A 162 7.79 -15.37 4.32
C ASP A 162 6.99 -14.06 4.57
N GLY A 163 5.97 -13.74 3.74
CA GLY A 163 5.10 -12.57 3.88
C GLY A 163 5.54 -11.33 3.12
N MET A 164 6.48 -11.45 2.18
CA MET A 164 6.91 -10.32 1.34
C MET A 164 5.84 -9.91 0.32
N ASN A 165 5.80 -8.63 0.02
CA ASN A 165 4.93 -8.03 -0.98
C ASN A 165 5.34 -8.41 -2.41
N ALA A 166 4.36 -8.45 -3.31
CA ALA A 166 4.56 -8.71 -4.74
C ALA A 166 4.03 -7.56 -5.57
N SER A 167 4.51 -7.41 -6.82
CA SER A 167 3.88 -6.49 -7.76
C SER A 167 2.44 -6.95 -8.05
N VAL A 168 1.57 -6.01 -8.41
CA VAL A 168 0.18 -6.33 -8.79
C VAL A 168 0.14 -7.39 -9.91
N GLU A 169 1.05 -7.32 -10.88
CA GLU A 169 1.13 -8.31 -11.97
C GLU A 169 1.42 -9.73 -11.46
N VAL A 170 2.39 -9.89 -10.54
CA VAL A 170 2.73 -11.19 -9.96
C VAL A 170 1.59 -11.72 -9.09
N ALA A 171 0.92 -10.85 -8.35
CA ALA A 171 -0.21 -11.25 -7.52
C ALA A 171 -1.40 -11.74 -8.35
N LEU A 172 -1.72 -11.06 -9.45
CA LEU A 172 -2.75 -11.53 -10.39
C LEU A 172 -2.38 -12.88 -11.00
N GLU A 173 -1.11 -13.09 -11.36
CA GLU A 173 -0.63 -14.37 -11.88
C GLU A 173 -0.75 -15.50 -10.84
N LEU A 174 -0.46 -15.19 -9.57
CA LEU A 174 -0.66 -16.12 -8.45
C LEU A 174 -2.15 -16.45 -8.24
N GLU A 175 -3.03 -15.45 -8.20
CA GLU A 175 -4.47 -15.67 -8.01
C GLU A 175 -5.09 -16.48 -9.18
N ASP A 176 -4.73 -16.16 -10.42
CA ASP A 176 -5.14 -16.94 -11.60
C ASP A 176 -4.65 -18.38 -11.55
N MET A 177 -3.43 -18.59 -11.06
CA MET A 177 -2.82 -19.91 -10.96
C MET A 177 -3.47 -20.74 -9.87
N PHE A 178 -3.75 -20.16 -8.70
CA PHE A 178 -4.24 -20.89 -7.52
C PHE A 178 -5.76 -20.87 -7.34
N GLU A 179 -6.49 -20.05 -8.12
CA GLU A 179 -7.95 -19.88 -8.05
C GLU A 179 -8.44 -19.51 -6.64
N GLY A 180 -7.69 -18.65 -5.94
CA GLY A 180 -7.99 -18.24 -4.58
C GLY A 180 -7.40 -16.87 -4.22
N ASP A 181 -7.95 -16.25 -3.18
CA ASP A 181 -7.46 -14.99 -2.64
C ASP A 181 -6.12 -15.22 -1.93
N LEU A 182 -5.03 -14.75 -2.54
CA LEU A 182 -3.66 -14.86 -2.03
C LEU A 182 -3.13 -13.53 -1.50
N THR A 183 -3.94 -12.48 -1.55
CA THR A 183 -3.56 -11.13 -1.16
C THR A 183 -4.12 -10.78 0.22
N SER A 184 -3.34 -10.01 0.97
CA SER A 184 -3.71 -9.48 2.27
C SER A 184 -3.94 -7.97 2.20
N PRO A 185 -4.83 -7.41 3.03
CA PRO A 185 -5.01 -5.97 3.13
C PRO A 185 -3.74 -5.22 3.52
N VAL A 186 -3.65 -3.96 3.06
CA VAL A 186 -2.64 -3.02 3.53
C VAL A 186 -3.07 -2.50 4.89
N ASP A 187 -2.21 -2.66 5.89
CA ASP A 187 -2.48 -2.14 7.22
C ASP A 187 -2.32 -0.61 7.27
N VAL A 188 -3.46 0.08 7.28
CA VAL A 188 -3.53 1.54 7.39
C VAL A 188 -3.67 1.99 8.84
N LEU A 189 -4.25 1.17 9.74
CA LEU A 189 -4.70 1.60 11.07
C LEU A 189 -3.78 1.15 12.20
N ASP A 190 -3.27 -0.07 12.14
CA ASP A 190 -2.50 -0.71 13.20
C ASP A 190 -0.97 -0.74 12.92
N GLY A 191 -0.54 -0.44 11.69
CA GLY A 191 0.77 -0.89 11.21
C GLY A 191 1.54 0.04 10.28
N ALA A 192 1.49 1.35 10.49
CA ALA A 192 2.44 2.23 9.78
C ALA A 192 3.91 1.86 10.06
N GLU A 193 4.22 0.98 11.01
CA GLU A 193 5.55 0.41 11.28
C GLU A 193 5.96 -0.78 10.41
N GLU A 194 5.01 -1.57 9.91
CA GLU A 194 5.34 -2.75 9.10
C GLU A 194 5.61 -2.37 7.64
N VAL A 195 5.03 -1.26 7.16
CA VAL A 195 5.33 -0.68 5.85
C VAL A 195 6.51 0.32 5.90
N ARG A 196 7.19 0.47 7.05
CA ARG A 196 8.31 1.43 7.25
C ARG A 196 9.64 0.84 6.81
N GLU A 197 10.18 1.37 5.71
CA GLU A 197 11.61 1.67 5.48
C GLU A 197 12.65 0.59 5.90
N GLY A 198 12.27 -0.69 5.93
CA GLY A 198 13.04 -1.75 6.56
C GLY A 198 12.77 -3.14 5.98
N ASP A 199 11.56 -3.41 5.47
CA ASP A 199 11.41 -4.48 4.49
C ASP A 199 11.95 -3.99 3.16
N PRO A 200 12.87 -4.72 2.52
CA PRO A 200 13.34 -4.34 1.20
C PRO A 200 12.10 -4.19 0.33
N THR A 201 11.93 -3.03 -0.32
CA THR A 201 11.13 -2.94 -1.54
C THR A 201 11.37 -4.24 -2.29
N PRO A 202 10.33 -4.98 -2.71
CA PRO A 202 10.54 -6.17 -3.52
C PRO A 202 11.51 -5.75 -4.61
N GLU A 203 12.74 -6.28 -4.54
CA GLU A 203 13.67 -6.08 -5.62
C GLU A 203 12.95 -6.61 -6.84
N ASP A 204 12.88 -5.81 -7.92
CA ASP A 204 12.42 -6.33 -9.20
C ASP A 204 13.06 -7.71 -9.37
N PRO A 205 12.29 -8.74 -9.76
CA PRO A 205 12.84 -10.07 -9.92
C PRO A 205 14.12 -9.95 -10.76
N ASP A 206 15.21 -10.48 -10.20
CA ASP A 206 16.56 -10.36 -10.74
C ASP A 206 16.53 -10.54 -12.27
N PRO A 207 17.04 -9.58 -13.08
CA PRO A 207 16.91 -9.61 -14.54
C PRO A 207 17.44 -10.89 -15.19
N GLU A 208 18.25 -11.70 -14.50
CA GLU A 208 18.58 -13.06 -14.95
C GLU A 208 17.32 -13.91 -15.28
N SER A 209 16.16 -13.65 -14.65
CA SER A 209 14.89 -14.34 -14.97
C SER A 209 14.07 -13.68 -16.09
N ASN A 210 14.24 -12.38 -16.30
CA ASN A 210 13.53 -11.63 -17.34
C ASN A 210 14.07 -11.97 -18.73
N ASP A 211 15.36 -12.31 -18.82
CA ASP A 211 15.99 -12.77 -20.06
C ASP A 211 15.37 -14.09 -20.54
N GLU A 212 15.07 -15.06 -19.67
CA GLU A 212 14.44 -16.31 -20.10
C GLU A 212 13.00 -16.12 -20.61
N ARG A 213 12.21 -15.24 -19.96
CA ARG A 213 10.84 -14.91 -20.39
C ARG A 213 10.85 -14.18 -21.73
N ILE A 214 11.73 -13.18 -21.89
CA ILE A 214 11.89 -12.42 -23.13
C ILE A 214 12.44 -13.30 -24.25
N VAL A 215 13.47 -14.11 -23.98
CA VAL A 215 14.02 -15.08 -24.93
C VAL A 215 12.93 -16.06 -25.37
N THR A 216 12.12 -16.57 -24.44
CA THR A 216 11.05 -17.53 -24.77
C THR A 216 9.97 -16.90 -25.64
N VAL A 217 9.52 -15.69 -25.31
CA VAL A 217 8.49 -14.95 -26.09
C VAL A 217 9.03 -14.60 -27.48
N LEU A 218 10.25 -14.08 -27.58
CA LEU A 218 10.88 -13.69 -28.84
C LEU A 218 11.22 -14.91 -29.71
N THR A 219 11.66 -16.02 -29.13
CA THR A 219 11.91 -17.28 -29.86
C THR A 219 10.60 -17.85 -30.42
N ARG A 220 9.50 -17.83 -29.64
CA ARG A 220 8.17 -18.24 -30.12
C ARG A 220 7.64 -17.34 -31.23
N ALA A 221 7.99 -16.06 -31.20
CA ALA A 221 7.67 -15.10 -32.26
C ALA A 221 8.60 -15.21 -33.50
N GLY A 222 9.59 -16.10 -33.48
CA GLY A 222 10.48 -16.39 -34.61
C GLY A 222 11.75 -15.55 -34.69
N PHE A 223 12.11 -14.85 -33.61
CA PHE A 223 13.37 -14.13 -33.52
C PHE A 223 14.48 -15.05 -33.01
N GLU A 224 15.68 -14.88 -33.56
CA GLU A 224 16.89 -15.54 -33.07
C GLU A 224 17.51 -14.64 -31.98
N VAL A 225 17.50 -15.12 -30.73
CA VAL A 225 17.97 -14.36 -29.57
C VAL A 225 19.29 -14.98 -29.09
N HIS A 226 20.30 -14.14 -28.88
CA HIS A 226 21.62 -14.56 -28.38
C HIS A 226 21.79 -14.11 -26.92
N PRO A 227 22.42 -14.95 -26.07
CA PRO A 227 22.70 -14.63 -24.67
C PRO A 227 23.73 -13.50 -24.54
#